data_AF-A0A2W6V4Z8-F1
#
_entry.id   AF-A0A2W6V4Z8-F1
#
_cell.length_a   1.000
_cell.length_b   1.000
_cell.length_c   1.000
_cell.angle_alpha   90.00
_cell.angle_beta   90.00
_cell.angle_gamma   90.00
#
_symmetry.space_group_name_H-M   'P 1'
#
loop_
_entity.id
_entity.type
_entity.pdbx_description
1 polymer ?
#
loop_
_entity_poly.entity_id
_entity_poly.type
_entity_poly.pdbx_seq_one_letter_code
_entity_poly.pdbx_strand_id
1 'polypeptide(L)'
;MCFACPNAIVFTDHLPRILAYREILRGHEKEMSPGQFAAVHGQQLMNVERILSEFAPDDLQAAENTLASQQPTLHIPLGQRGTHL
;
A
#
# COMPACT_ATOMS: atom_id res chain seq x y z
N MET A 1 -6.75 6.41 0.23
CA MET A 1 -6.67 5.59 1.45
C MET A 1 -5.87 6.37 2.48
N CYS A 2 -6.32 6.47 3.73
CA CYS A 2 -5.61 7.22 4.78
C CYS A 2 -4.88 6.26 5.73
N PHE A 3 -3.55 6.32 5.78
CA PHE A 3 -2.74 5.44 6.63
C PHE A 3 -2.52 5.99 8.06
N ALA A 4 -2.87 7.26 8.28
CA ALA A 4 -2.73 7.95 9.58
C ALA A 4 -4.04 8.06 10.36
N CYS A 5 -5.18 7.68 9.76
CA CYS A 5 -6.48 7.91 10.35
C CYS A 5 -6.81 6.81 11.38
N PRO A 6 -7.24 7.17 12.61
CA PRO A 6 -7.51 6.18 13.67
C PRO A 6 -8.69 5.25 13.37
N ASN A 7 -9.63 5.69 12.53
CA ASN A 7 -10.82 4.91 12.14
C ASN A 7 -10.68 4.28 10.74
N ALA A 8 -9.46 4.19 10.20
CA ALA A 8 -9.26 3.56 8.90
C ALA A 8 -9.45 2.05 9.03
N ILE A 9 -10.42 1.49 8.30
CA ILE A 9 -10.62 0.05 8.21
C ILE A 9 -9.81 -0.47 7.01
N VAL A 10 -8.93 -1.43 7.27
CA VAL A 10 -8.08 -2.06 6.27
C VAL A 10 -8.43 -3.54 6.21
N PHE A 11 -8.78 -4.03 5.02
CA PHE A 11 -9.04 -5.45 4.76
C PHE A 11 -7.86 -6.09 4.04
N THR A 12 -7.81 -7.41 4.05
CA THR A 12 -6.80 -8.22 3.33
C THR A 12 -6.76 -7.88 1.84
N ASP A 13 -7.90 -7.59 1.21
CA ASP A 13 -8.00 -7.16 -0.19
C ASP A 13 -7.23 -5.86 -0.50
N HIS A 14 -6.92 -5.05 0.51
CA HIS A 14 -6.13 -3.84 0.34
C HIS A 14 -4.62 -4.08 0.39
N LEU A 15 -4.18 -5.23 0.94
CA LEU A 15 -2.76 -5.51 1.17
C LEU A 15 -1.89 -5.42 -0.09
N PRO A 16 -2.30 -5.94 -1.28
CA PRO A 16 -1.47 -5.81 -2.48
C PRO A 16 -1.15 -4.35 -2.83
N ARG A 17 -2.14 -3.46 -2.67
CA ARG A 17 -1.96 -2.01 -2.92
C ARG A 17 -1.07 -1.36 -1.87
N ILE A 18 -1.19 -1.76 -0.60
CA ILE A 18 -0.37 -1.22 0.49
C ILE A 18 1.09 -1.64 0.30
N LEU A 19 1.33 -2.91 -0.05
CA LEU A 19 2.66 -3.42 -0.38
C LEU A 19 3.27 -2.69 -1.59
N ALA A 20 2.50 -2.48 -2.66
CA ALA A 20 2.96 -1.70 -3.80
C ALA A 20 3.36 -0.26 -3.41
N TYR A 21 2.57 0.38 -2.53
CA TYR A 21 2.87 1.73 -2.07
C TYR A 21 4.11 1.78 -1.17
N ARG A 22 4.33 0.77 -0.32
CA ARG A 22 5.57 0.62 0.46
C ARG A 22 6.80 0.59 -0.46
N GLU A 23 6.76 -0.17 -1.56
CA GLU A 23 7.87 -0.25 -2.50
C GLU A 23 8.14 1.08 -3.21
N ILE A 24 7.10 1.87 -3.53
CA ILE A 24 7.26 3.23 -4.06
C ILE A 24 7.98 4.13 -3.03
N LEU A 25 7.57 4.09 -1.76
CA LEU A 25 8.22 4.86 -0.70
C LEU A 25 9.69 4.46 -0.51
N ARG A 26 10.00 3.16 -0.57
CA ARG A 26 11.39 2.66 -0.55
C ARG A 26 12.19 3.05 -1.78
N GLY A 27 11.53 3.22 -2.93
CA GLY A 27 12.14 3.82 -4.12
C GLY A 27 12.62 5.25 -3.83
N HIS A 28 11.75 6.09 -3.28
CA HIS A 28 12.10 7.46 -2.93
C HIS A 28 13.21 7.52 -1.85
N GLU A 29 13.24 6.58 -0.90
CA GLU A 29 14.29 6.51 0.11
C GLU A 29 15.69 6.35 -0.51
N LYS A 30 15.79 5.65 -1.65
CA LYS A 30 17.06 5.46 -2.37
C LYS A 30 17.48 6.69 -3.19
N GLU A 31 16.54 7.55 -3.55
CA GLU A 31 16.77 8.72 -4.41
C GLU A 31 17.05 10.00 -3.62
N MET A 32 16.75 10.01 -2.33
CA MET A 32 16.81 11.18 -1.46
C MET A 32 17.85 11.01 -0.35
N SER A 33 18.34 12.12 0.19
CA SER A 33 19.12 12.05 1.44
C SER A 33 18.23 11.60 2.61
N PRO A 34 18.76 10.89 3.62
CA PRO A 34 17.97 10.40 4.75
C PRO A 34 17.17 11.49 5.46
N GLY A 35 17.74 12.68 5.64
CA GLY A 35 17.05 13.81 6.27
C GLY A 35 15.88 14.35 5.44
N GLN A 36 16.04 14.42 4.11
CA GLN A 36 14.96 14.85 3.22
C GLN A 36 13.85 13.80 3.15
N PHE A 37 14.21 12.52 3.08
CA PHE A 37 13.22 11.44 3.09
C PHE A 37 12.41 11.41 4.39
N ALA A 38 13.09 11.50 5.54
CA ALA A 38 12.43 11.52 6.84
C ALA A 38 11.42 12.68 6.95
N ALA A 39 11.76 13.86 6.45
CA ALA A 39 10.91 15.04 6.47
C ALA A 39 9.66 14.91 5.58
N VAL A 40 9.76 14.24 4.43
CA VAL A 40 8.68 14.19 3.43
C VAL A 40 7.84 12.90 3.53
N HIS A 41 8.50 11.75 3.68
CA HIS A 41 7.89 10.42 3.57
C HIS A 41 8.05 9.54 4.81
N GLY A 42 8.90 9.93 5.77
CA GLY A 42 9.21 9.11 6.95
C GLY A 42 7.96 8.67 7.72
N GLN A 43 7.06 9.61 8.03
CA GLN A 43 5.82 9.30 8.74
C GLN A 43 4.89 8.40 7.91
N GLN A 44 4.87 8.56 6.59
CA GLN A 44 4.05 7.73 5.70
C GLN A 44 4.53 6.28 5.72
N LEU A 45 5.84 6.06 5.61
CA LEU A 45 6.43 4.72 5.66
C LEU A 45 6.17 4.04 7.01
N MET A 46 6.36 4.76 8.13
CA MET A 46 6.05 4.24 9.46
C MET A 46 4.59 3.82 9.62
N ASN A 47 3.66 4.61 9.09
CA ASN A 47 2.24 4.27 9.14
C ASN A 47 1.91 3.02 8.32
N VAL A 48 2.53 2.87 7.15
CA VAL A 48 2.36 1.69 6.28
C VAL A 48 2.92 0.44 6.96
N GLU A 49 4.14 0.50 7.50
CA GLU A 49 4.76 -0.64 8.21
C GLU A 49 3.95 -1.04 9.44
N ARG A 50 3.40 -0.07 10.19
CA ARG A 50 2.49 -0.35 11.32
C ARG A 50 1.25 -1.13 10.86
N ILE A 51 0.57 -0.67 9.80
CA ILE A 51 -0.61 -1.37 9.28
C ILE A 51 -0.25 -2.78 8.84
N LEU A 52 0.84 -2.97 8.10
CA LEU A 52 1.26 -4.29 7.63
C LEU A 52 1.59 -5.24 8.80
N SER A 53 2.11 -4.73 9.91
CA SER A 53 2.39 -5.52 11.11
C SER A 53 1.15 -6.06 11.84
N GLU A 54 -0.04 -5.55 11.53
CA GLU A 54 -1.30 -6.01 12.13
C GLU A 54 -1.89 -7.25 11.42
N PHE A 55 -1.35 -7.64 10.25
CA PHE A 55 -1.83 -8.77 9.46
C PHE A 55 -1.00 -10.03 9.68
N ALA A 56 -1.64 -11.19 9.46
CA ALA A 56 -0.94 -12.47 9.55
C ALA A 56 0.09 -12.62 8.41
N PRO A 57 1.21 -13.32 8.65
CA PRO A 57 2.22 -13.56 7.62
C PRO A 57 1.66 -14.23 6.36
N ASP A 58 0.68 -15.12 6.51
CA ASP A 58 0.03 -15.82 5.39
C ASP A 58 -0.75 -14.85 4.49
N ASP A 59 -1.44 -13.86 5.08
CA ASP A 59 -2.17 -12.83 4.33
C ASP A 59 -1.21 -11.92 3.56
N LEU A 60 -0.07 -11.56 4.18
CA LEU A 60 0.98 -10.78 3.53
C LEU A 60 1.59 -11.55 2.36
N GLN A 61 1.89 -12.85 2.54
CA GLN A 61 2.47 -13.67 1.48
C GLN A 61 1.48 -13.86 0.31
N ALA A 62 0.20 -14.07 0.60
CA ALA A 62 -0.84 -14.13 -0.42
C ALA A 62 -0.97 -12.81 -1.21
N ALA A 63 -0.86 -11.67 -0.50
CA ALA A 63 -0.89 -10.35 -1.11
C ALA A 63 0.34 -10.07 -2.00
N GLU A 64 1.54 -10.51 -1.59
CA GLU A 64 2.76 -10.43 -2.40
C GLU A 64 2.63 -11.26 -3.69
N ASN A 65 2.11 -12.49 -3.59
CA ASN A 65 1.87 -13.35 -4.75
C ASN A 65 0.85 -12.71 -5.72
N THR A 66 -0.16 -12.05 -5.16
CA THR A 66 -1.16 -11.30 -5.94
C THR A 66 -0.52 -10.11 -6.64
N LEU A 67 0.34 -9.35 -5.95
CA LEU A 67 1.06 -8.22 -6.53
C LEU A 67 2.00 -8.66 -7.67
N ALA A 68 2.69 -9.79 -7.52
CA ALA A 68 3.58 -10.33 -8.54
C ALA A 68 2.83 -10.84 -9.79
N SER A 69 1.58 -11.28 -9.63
CA SER A 69 0.74 -11.81 -10.72
C SER A 69 -0.13 -10.75 -11.39
N GLN A 70 -0.41 -9.62 -10.72
CA GLN A 70 -1.19 -8.53 -11.27
C GLN A 70 -0.31 -7.51 -12.01
N GLN A 71 -0.55 -7.33 -13.31
CA GLN A 71 -0.16 -6.07 -13.97
C GLN A 71 -0.90 -4.91 -13.28
N PRO A 72 -0.27 -3.75 -13.03
CA PRO A 72 -0.85 -2.67 -12.25
C PRO A 72 -2.00 -2.02 -13.02
N THR A 73 -3.20 -2.59 -12.94
CA THR A 73 -4.42 -1.96 -13.42
C THR A 73 -4.88 -0.94 -12.38
N LEU A 74 -4.15 0.17 -12.28
CA LEU A 74 -4.53 1.32 -11.43
C LEU A 74 -5.74 2.10 -11.99
N HIS A 75 -6.59 1.45 -12.79
CA HIS A 75 -7.80 2.05 -13.32
C HIS A 75 -8.88 0.98 -13.45
N ILE A 76 -9.93 1.08 -12.63
CA ILE A 76 -11.22 0.50 -12.99
C ILE A 76 -11.73 1.36 -14.15
N PRO A 77 -11.92 0.80 -15.36
CA PRO A 77 -12.48 1.53 -16.50
C PRO A 77 -13.83 2.13 -16.12
N LEU A 78 -14.12 3.34 -16.60
CA LEU A 78 -15.35 4.08 -16.24
C LEU A 78 -16.62 3.25 -16.45
N GLY A 79 -16.65 2.39 -17.48
CA GLY A 79 -17.78 1.50 -17.78
C GLY A 79 -18.00 0.35 -16.79
N GLN A 80 -17.05 0.05 -15.92
CA GLN A 80 -17.16 -0.98 -14.89
C GLN A 80 -17.51 -0.41 -13.50
N ARG A 81 -17.74 0.91 -13.39
CA ARG A 81 -18.00 1.58 -12.11
C ARG A 81 -19.48 1.57 -11.68
N GLY A 82 -20.38 0.86 -12.37
CA GLY A 82 -21.83 0.94 -12.13
C GLY A 82 -22.67 -0.31 -12.37
N THR A 83 -22.09 -1.50 -12.55
CA THR A 83 -22.85 -2.71 -12.94
C THR A 83 -23.11 -3.71 -11.81
N HIS A 84 -22.96 -3.34 -10.54
CA HIS A 84 -23.44 -4.16 -9.42
C HIS A 84 -24.63 -3.48 -8.76
N LEU A 85 -25.82 -3.70 -9.34
CA LEU A 85 -27.13 -3.62 -8.69
C LEU A 85 -27.89 -4.92 -9.02
#